data_AF-A0A7V1M6G1-F1
#
_entry.id   AF-A0A7V1M6G1-F1
#
_cell.length_a   1.000
_cell.length_b   1.000
_cell.length_c   1.000
_cell.angle_alpha   90.00
_cell.angle_beta   90.00
_cell.angle_gamma   90.00
#
_symmetry.space_group_name_H-M   'P 1'
#
loop_
_entity.id
_entity.type
_entity.pdbx_description
1 polymer ?
#
loop_
_entity_poly.entity_id
_entity_poly.type
_entity_poly.pdbx_seq_one_letter_code
_entity_poly.pdbx_strand_id
1 'polypeptide(L)'
;MLTRCTDDELQDVYFHIDVLQYPERYRAVLDELTRRGLQPVSGIEPQVVPTDIPEQVRSLPALQPYPVAVAMVASVVLAVYTATVTFLFCLPIYLLALPLKVLNQQSAFFYLLSFPFAPLSAAGFGRRAGGRGWYSVAVLAGVALGVMMFIGTGALHAVVQALFRSDGAEGFSLPVAY
;
A
#
# COMPACT_ATOMS: atom_id res chain seq x y z
N MET A 1 -14.66 -22.32 -26.79
CA MET A 1 -16.00 -22.73 -26.32
C MET A 1 -16.94 -21.53 -26.15
N LEU A 2 -16.48 -20.39 -25.59
CA LEU A 2 -17.29 -19.17 -25.40
C LEU A 2 -17.87 -18.55 -26.70
N THR A 3 -17.21 -18.77 -27.84
CA THR A 3 -17.66 -18.28 -29.16
C THR A 3 -18.96 -18.92 -29.67
N ARG A 4 -19.44 -19.99 -29.04
CA ARG A 4 -20.71 -20.67 -29.40
C ARG A 4 -21.85 -20.42 -28.41
N CYS A 5 -21.59 -19.76 -27.28
CA CYS A 5 -22.62 -19.41 -26.31
C CYS A 5 -23.51 -18.30 -26.88
N THR A 6 -24.81 -18.38 -26.59
CA THR A 6 -25.75 -17.28 -26.78
C THR A 6 -25.44 -16.13 -25.82
N ASP A 7 -25.99 -14.95 -26.09
CA ASP A 7 -25.72 -13.77 -25.26
C ASP A 7 -26.25 -13.93 -23.83
N ASP A 8 -27.40 -14.60 -23.67
CA ASP A 8 -27.99 -14.93 -22.37
C ASP A 8 -27.12 -15.94 -21.59
N GLU A 9 -26.64 -17.00 -22.26
CA GLU A 9 -25.72 -17.98 -21.64
C GLU A 9 -24.39 -17.32 -21.25
N LEU A 10 -23.91 -16.37 -22.04
CA LEU A 10 -22.67 -15.65 -21.75
C LEU A 10 -22.83 -14.74 -20.52
N GLN A 11 -23.99 -14.08 -20.38
CA GLN A 11 -24.32 -13.32 -19.18
C GLN A 11 -24.49 -14.23 -17.96
N ASP A 12 -25.14 -15.38 -18.11
CA ASP A 12 -25.32 -16.34 -17.02
C ASP A 12 -23.98 -16.89 -16.50
N VAL A 13 -23.06 -17.21 -17.41
CA VAL A 13 -21.68 -17.59 -17.06
C VAL A 13 -20.95 -16.45 -16.37
N TYR A 14 -21.15 -15.20 -16.80
CA TYR A 14 -20.57 -14.02 -16.14
C TYR A 14 -21.10 -13.85 -14.70
N PHE A 15 -22.37 -14.17 -14.43
CA PHE A 15 -22.93 -14.08 -13.08
C PHE A 15 -22.48 -15.19 -12.13
N HIS A 16 -22.25 -16.40 -12.65
CA HIS A 16 -21.98 -17.58 -11.83
C HIS A 16 -20.51 -17.95 -11.70
N ILE A 17 -19.61 -17.21 -12.36
CA ILE A 17 -18.19 -17.47 -12.29
C ILE A 17 -17.60 -16.98 -10.97
N ASP A 18 -16.98 -17.89 -10.22
CA ASP A 18 -16.20 -17.54 -9.04
C ASP A 18 -14.88 -16.88 -9.48
N VAL A 19 -14.81 -15.55 -9.29
CA VAL A 19 -13.66 -14.72 -9.66
C VAL A 19 -12.41 -15.09 -8.86
N LEU A 20 -12.55 -15.56 -7.61
CA LEU A 20 -11.43 -15.94 -6.75
C LEU A 20 -10.84 -17.28 -7.17
N GLN A 21 -11.69 -18.20 -7.60
CA GLN A 21 -11.26 -19.54 -8.00
C GLN A 21 -10.74 -19.59 -9.44
N TYR A 22 -11.30 -18.77 -10.35
CA TYR A 22 -10.99 -18.82 -11.79
C TYR A 22 -10.81 -17.43 -12.44
N PRO A 23 -9.77 -16.66 -12.05
CA PRO A 23 -9.57 -15.29 -12.51
C PRO A 23 -9.34 -15.17 -14.03
N GLU A 24 -8.65 -16.12 -14.65
CA GLU A 24 -8.38 -16.08 -16.09
C GLU A 24 -9.60 -16.40 -16.95
N ARG A 25 -10.53 -17.22 -16.42
CA ARG A 25 -11.81 -17.50 -17.10
C ARG A 25 -12.73 -16.29 -17.03
N TYR A 26 -12.73 -15.58 -15.89
CA TYR A 26 -13.46 -14.34 -15.72
C TYR A 26 -13.05 -13.28 -16.75
N ARG A 27 -11.74 -13.09 -16.94
CA ARG A 27 -11.20 -12.20 -17.98
C ARG A 27 -11.62 -12.60 -19.38
N ALA A 28 -11.54 -13.88 -19.71
CA ALA A 28 -11.93 -14.37 -21.03
C ALA A 28 -13.43 -14.14 -21.34
N VAL A 29 -14.30 -14.23 -20.32
CA VAL A 29 -15.74 -13.94 -20.44
C VAL A 29 -16.00 -12.44 -20.60
N LEU A 30 -15.31 -11.60 -19.82
CA LEU A 30 -15.37 -10.14 -19.94
C LEU A 30 -14.92 -9.63 -21.32
N ASP A 31 -13.84 -10.19 -21.86
CA ASP A 31 -13.34 -9.86 -23.20
C ASP A 31 -14.36 -10.21 -24.29
N GLU A 32 -15.02 -11.37 -24.17
CA GLU A 32 -16.04 -11.82 -25.13
C GLU A 32 -17.34 -11.00 -25.01
N LEU A 33 -17.77 -10.61 -23.79
CA LEU A 33 -18.88 -9.68 -23.59
C LEU A 33 -18.60 -8.32 -24.23
N THR A 34 -17.41 -7.78 -23.99
CA THR A 34 -16.95 -6.50 -24.57
C THR A 34 -16.90 -6.57 -26.10
N ARG A 35 -16.40 -7.67 -26.65
CA ARG A 35 -16.35 -7.91 -28.09
C ARG A 35 -17.74 -7.93 -28.74
N ARG A 36 -18.76 -8.40 -28.02
CA ARG A 36 -20.15 -8.44 -28.47
C ARG A 36 -20.94 -7.17 -28.16
N GLY A 37 -20.31 -6.18 -27.52
CA GLY A 37 -20.97 -4.93 -27.13
C GLY A 37 -22.01 -5.10 -26.02
N LEU A 38 -21.97 -6.23 -25.30
CA LEU A 38 -22.85 -6.50 -24.17
C LEU A 38 -22.27 -5.81 -22.94
N GLN A 39 -23.08 -5.02 -22.24
CA GLN A 39 -22.65 -4.45 -20.97
C GLN A 39 -22.73 -5.52 -19.89
N PRO A 40 -21.65 -5.77 -19.14
CA PRO A 40 -21.73 -6.61 -17.96
C PRO A 40 -22.71 -5.96 -16.98
N VAL A 41 -23.83 -6.64 -16.71
CA VAL A 41 -24.79 -6.20 -15.70
C VAL A 41 -24.16 -6.52 -14.34
N SER A 42 -23.19 -5.69 -13.92
CA SER A 42 -22.39 -5.94 -12.73
C SER A 42 -23.26 -5.77 -11.48
N GLY A 43 -23.67 -6.88 -10.89
CA GLY A 43 -23.92 -6.92 -9.45
C GLY A 43 -22.58 -6.76 -8.73
N ILE A 44 -22.25 -5.52 -8.35
CA ILE A 44 -21.21 -5.22 -7.36
C ILE A 44 -19.79 -5.61 -7.82
N GLU A 45 -19.29 -5.04 -8.92
CA GLU A 45 -17.85 -4.77 -8.95
C GLU A 45 -17.62 -3.52 -8.08
N PRO A 46 -16.85 -3.60 -6.98
CA PRO A 46 -16.38 -2.37 -6.34
C PRO A 46 -15.57 -1.63 -7.40
N GLN A 47 -16.00 -0.42 -7.75
CA GLN A 47 -15.20 0.46 -8.60
C GLN A 47 -13.86 0.70 -7.89
N VAL A 48 -12.86 -0.09 -8.22
CA VAL A 48 -11.48 0.17 -7.83
C VAL A 48 -11.03 1.31 -8.72
N VAL A 49 -11.42 2.54 -8.38
CA VAL A 49 -10.91 3.73 -9.06
C VAL A 49 -9.40 3.77 -8.79
N PRO A 50 -8.54 3.53 -9.79
CA PRO A 50 -7.10 3.64 -9.58
C PRO A 50 -6.83 5.08 -9.12
N THR A 51 -6.30 5.23 -7.91
CA THR A 51 -5.95 6.54 -7.36
C THR A 51 -4.67 7.01 -8.03
N ASP A 52 -4.77 7.53 -9.25
CA ASP A 52 -3.64 8.06 -9.99
C ASP A 52 -3.39 9.52 -9.57
N ILE A 53 -2.48 9.72 -8.63
CA ILE A 53 -2.15 11.03 -8.05
C ILE A 53 -1.70 12.02 -9.15
N PRO A 54 -0.77 11.66 -10.06
CA PRO A 54 -0.43 12.50 -11.22
C PRO A 54 -1.63 12.98 -12.04
N GLU A 55 -2.56 12.09 -12.40
CA GLU A 55 -3.73 12.46 -13.20
C GLU A 55 -4.72 13.32 -12.40
N GLN A 56 -4.90 13.05 -11.10
CA GLN A 56 -5.68 13.90 -10.22
C GLN A 56 -5.11 15.32 -10.14
N VAL A 57 -3.79 15.47 -9.97
CA VAL A 57 -3.15 16.80 -9.94
C VAL A 57 -3.25 17.51 -11.30
N ARG A 58 -3.18 16.76 -12.40
CA ARG A 58 -3.34 17.32 -13.76
C ARG A 58 -4.76 17.84 -14.03
N SER A 59 -5.76 17.21 -13.42
CA SER A 59 -7.16 17.65 -13.56
C SER A 59 -7.48 18.96 -12.82
N LEU A 60 -6.57 19.48 -11.99
CA LEU A 60 -6.77 20.74 -11.29
C LEU A 60 -6.68 21.93 -12.26
N PRO A 61 -7.76 22.74 -12.41
CA PRO A 61 -7.81 23.82 -13.39
C PRO A 61 -6.79 24.93 -13.12
N ALA A 62 -6.41 25.13 -11.85
CA ALA A 62 -5.40 26.13 -11.46
C ALA A 62 -3.97 25.78 -11.94
N LEU A 63 -3.68 24.50 -12.18
CA LEU A 63 -2.34 24.03 -12.52
C LEU A 63 -2.20 23.67 -14.01
N GLN A 64 -3.31 23.58 -14.76
CA GLN A 64 -3.31 23.34 -16.20
C GLN A 64 -2.38 24.24 -17.03
N PRO A 65 -2.27 25.56 -16.78
CA PRO A 65 -1.38 26.41 -17.58
C PRO A 65 0.12 26.18 -17.29
N TYR A 66 0.48 25.44 -16.23
CA TYR A 66 1.86 25.27 -15.76
C TYR A 66 2.25 23.79 -15.69
N PRO A 67 2.66 23.16 -16.81
CA PRO A 67 2.96 21.72 -16.85
C PRO A 67 4.10 21.31 -15.91
N VAL A 68 5.08 22.19 -15.69
CA VAL A 68 6.19 21.95 -14.75
C VAL A 68 5.69 21.96 -13.30
N ALA A 69 4.78 22.88 -12.97
CA ALA A 69 4.20 22.95 -11.62
C ALA A 69 3.33 21.72 -11.33
N VAL A 70 2.57 21.21 -12.31
CA VAL A 70 1.84 19.94 -12.19
C VAL A 70 2.79 18.79 -11.83
N ALA A 71 3.89 18.64 -12.57
CA ALA A 71 4.86 17.58 -12.33
C ALA A 71 5.53 17.68 -10.94
N MET A 72 5.87 18.91 -10.50
CA MET A 72 6.42 19.13 -9.17
C MET A 72 5.41 18.82 -8.07
N VAL A 73 4.18 19.35 -8.17
CA VAL A 73 3.12 19.11 -7.18
C VAL A 73 2.79 17.63 -7.09
N ALA A 74 2.62 16.95 -8.24
CA ALA A 74 2.38 15.51 -8.27
C ALA A 74 3.54 14.73 -7.61
N SER A 75 4.78 15.11 -7.88
CA SER A 75 5.96 14.48 -7.25
C SER A 75 5.99 14.70 -5.75
N VAL A 76 5.69 15.91 -5.27
CA VAL A 76 5.65 16.23 -3.84
C VAL A 76 4.53 15.46 -3.15
N VAL A 77 3.32 15.47 -3.70
CA VAL A 77 2.17 14.74 -3.14
C VAL A 77 2.48 13.24 -3.08
N LEU A 78 3.07 12.69 -4.15
CA LEU A 78 3.44 11.28 -4.19
C LEU A 78 4.52 10.93 -3.17
N ALA A 79 5.54 11.79 -2.99
CA ALA A 79 6.58 11.60 -1.99
C ALA A 79 6.03 11.70 -0.56
N VAL A 80 5.13 12.65 -0.29
CA VAL A 80 4.44 12.78 1.01
C VAL A 80 3.56 11.57 1.27
N TYR A 81 2.81 11.12 0.27
CA TYR A 81 1.98 9.92 0.36
C TYR A 81 2.83 8.67 0.68
N THR A 82 3.95 8.46 -0.02
CA THR A 82 4.79 7.28 0.26
C THR A 82 5.53 7.39 1.59
N ALA A 83 5.94 8.60 1.99
CA ALA A 83 6.53 8.84 3.31
C ALA A 83 5.54 8.54 4.44
N THR A 84 4.30 9.01 4.32
CA THR A 84 3.25 8.76 5.32
C THR A 84 2.88 7.29 5.41
N VAL A 85 2.74 6.60 4.27
CA VAL A 85 2.51 5.14 4.25
C VAL A 85 3.67 4.40 4.92
N THR A 86 4.93 4.75 4.59
CA THR A 86 6.12 4.16 5.24
C THR A 86 6.08 4.36 6.75
N PHE A 87 5.78 5.58 7.20
CA PHE A 87 5.70 5.89 8.63
C PHE A 87 4.57 5.13 9.33
N LEU A 88 3.39 5.00 8.69
CA LEU A 88 2.26 4.23 9.22
C LEU A 88 2.62 2.74 9.41
N PHE A 89 3.38 2.15 8.49
CA PHE A 89 3.87 0.77 8.66
C PHE A 89 4.86 0.65 9.83
N CYS A 90 5.65 1.68 10.10
CA CYS A 90 6.58 1.69 11.22
C CYS A 90 5.95 2.17 12.55
N LEU A 91 4.74 2.75 12.52
CA LEU A 91 4.06 3.34 13.67
C LEU A 91 3.81 2.36 14.83
N PRO A 92 3.40 1.09 14.60
CA PRO A 92 3.26 0.13 15.70
C PRO A 92 4.55 -0.04 16.50
N ILE A 93 5.70 -0.02 15.83
CA ILE A 93 7.00 -0.16 16.48
C ILE A 93 7.39 1.11 17.22
N TYR A 94 7.14 2.28 16.61
CA TYR A 94 7.30 3.55 17.32
C TYR A 94 6.53 3.55 18.64
N LEU A 95 5.26 3.14 18.61
CA LEU A 95 4.40 3.08 19.80
C LEU A 95 4.87 2.06 20.84
N LEU A 96 5.32 0.88 20.41
CA LEU A 96 5.83 -0.15 21.34
C LEU A 96 7.17 0.24 21.96
N ALA A 97 8.06 0.86 21.18
CA ALA A 97 9.42 1.18 21.58
C ALA A 97 9.53 2.40 22.50
N LEU A 98 8.76 3.46 22.24
CA LEU A 98 8.94 4.76 22.91
C LEU A 98 7.87 5.06 23.96
N PRO A 99 6.58 5.25 23.63
CA PRO A 99 5.58 5.61 24.61
C PRO A 99 5.20 4.45 25.53
N LEU A 100 5.11 3.22 25.02
CA LEU A 100 4.70 2.08 25.82
C LEU A 100 5.88 1.42 26.55
N LYS A 101 7.11 1.52 26.02
CA LYS A 101 8.33 0.86 26.55
C LYS A 101 8.17 -0.66 26.77
N VAL A 102 7.29 -1.33 26.02
CA VAL A 102 6.98 -2.77 26.15
C VAL A 102 7.85 -3.61 25.19
N LEU A 103 9.01 -3.08 24.78
CA LEU A 103 9.82 -3.70 23.75
C LEU A 103 10.73 -4.79 24.34
N ASN A 104 10.31 -6.05 24.18
CA ASN A 104 11.07 -7.23 24.58
C ASN A 104 12.03 -7.69 23.47
N GLN A 105 13.08 -8.43 23.84
CA GLN A 105 14.10 -8.96 22.92
C GLN A 105 13.50 -9.74 21.74
N GLN A 106 12.50 -10.59 22.00
CA GLN A 106 11.78 -11.33 20.94
C GLN A 106 11.07 -10.38 19.96
N SER A 107 10.37 -9.35 20.46
CA SER A 107 9.68 -8.37 19.62
C SER A 107 10.64 -7.50 18.80
N ALA A 108 11.81 -7.16 19.35
CA ALA A 108 12.86 -6.44 18.65
C ALA A 108 13.44 -7.25 17.48
N PHE A 109 13.60 -8.57 17.65
CA PHE A 109 14.02 -9.47 16.58
C PHE A 109 13.00 -9.55 15.44
N PHE A 110 11.71 -9.75 15.76
CA PHE A 110 10.64 -9.76 14.75
C PHE A 110 10.52 -8.42 14.01
N TYR A 111 10.74 -7.32 14.72
CA TYR A 111 10.78 -6.01 14.08
C TYR A 111 11.93 -5.90 13.06
N LEU A 112 13.17 -6.28 13.41
CA LEU A 112 14.28 -6.21 12.46
C LEU A 112 14.03 -7.06 11.20
N LEU A 113 13.37 -8.21 11.38
CA LEU A 113 13.02 -9.09 10.26
C LEU A 113 11.90 -8.51 9.39
N SER A 114 10.93 -7.81 10.00
CA SER A 114 9.79 -7.19 9.29
C SER A 114 10.06 -5.76 8.81
N PHE A 115 11.12 -5.10 9.27
CA PHE A 115 11.44 -3.73 8.88
C PHE A 115 11.53 -3.53 7.37
N PRO A 116 12.13 -4.42 6.57
CA PRO A 116 12.17 -4.29 5.12
C PRO A 116 10.78 -4.32 4.45
N PHE A 117 9.76 -4.88 5.09
CA PHE A 117 8.40 -4.87 4.55
C PHE A 117 7.82 -3.46 4.47
N ALA A 118 8.09 -2.59 5.45
CA ALA A 118 7.57 -1.23 5.45
C ALA A 118 7.96 -0.42 4.19
N PRO A 119 9.25 -0.30 3.80
CA PRO A 119 9.64 0.41 2.58
C PRO A 119 9.20 -0.33 1.31
N LEU A 120 9.17 -1.67 1.31
CA LEU A 120 8.70 -2.46 0.14
C LEU A 120 7.20 -2.24 -0.12
N SER A 121 6.37 -2.33 0.93
CA SER A 121 4.95 -2.07 0.85
C SER A 121 4.68 -0.64 0.43
N ALA A 122 5.36 0.35 1.03
CA ALA A 122 5.21 1.76 0.66
C ALA A 122 5.60 2.04 -0.79
N ALA A 123 6.67 1.43 -1.30
CA ALA A 123 7.03 1.51 -2.72
C ALA A 123 5.94 0.89 -3.62
N GLY A 124 5.35 -0.23 -3.20
CA GLY A 124 4.22 -0.86 -3.87
C GLY A 124 2.99 0.05 -3.93
N PHE A 125 2.62 0.69 -2.82
CA PHE A 125 1.53 1.67 -2.77
C PHE A 125 1.82 2.91 -3.61
N GLY A 126 3.05 3.44 -3.57
CA GLY A 126 3.47 4.56 -4.42
C GLY A 126 3.39 4.23 -5.91
N ARG A 127 3.76 3.01 -6.30
CA ARG A 127 3.64 2.55 -7.70
C ARG A 127 2.18 2.37 -8.13
N ARG A 128 1.31 1.91 -7.24
CA ARG A 128 -0.15 1.82 -7.51
C ARG A 128 -0.79 3.20 -7.59
N ALA A 129 -0.25 4.19 -6.88
CA ALA A 129 -0.75 5.56 -6.86
C ALA A 129 -0.29 6.43 -8.06
N GLY A 130 0.23 5.81 -9.13
CA GLY A 130 0.73 6.52 -10.32
C GLY A 130 2.24 6.78 -10.35
N GLY A 131 3.01 6.28 -9.38
CA GLY A 131 4.46 6.43 -9.31
C GLY A 131 5.27 5.59 -10.31
N ARG A 132 5.00 5.75 -11.60
CA ARG A 132 5.71 5.07 -12.71
C ARG A 132 6.61 6.05 -13.47
N GLY A 133 7.61 5.52 -14.17
CA GLY A 133 8.55 6.33 -14.95
C GLY A 133 9.33 7.30 -14.06
N TRP A 134 9.34 8.59 -14.43
CA TRP A 134 10.06 9.64 -13.68
C TRP A 134 9.54 9.83 -12.25
N TYR A 135 8.25 9.59 -11.99
CA TYR A 135 7.66 9.68 -10.66
C TYR A 135 8.13 8.58 -9.69
N SER A 136 8.79 7.53 -10.19
CA SER A 136 9.40 6.51 -9.33
C SER A 136 10.51 7.09 -8.44
N VAL A 137 11.21 8.14 -8.90
CA VAL A 137 12.21 8.84 -8.11
C VAL A 137 11.56 9.53 -6.91
N ALA A 138 10.38 10.14 -7.11
CA ALA A 138 9.60 10.74 -6.03
C ALA A 138 9.08 9.70 -5.03
N VAL A 139 8.65 8.52 -5.50
CA VAL A 139 8.29 7.39 -4.63
C VAL A 139 9.47 6.98 -3.75
N LEU A 140 10.63 6.75 -4.35
CA LEU A 140 11.84 6.35 -3.63
C LEU A 140 12.30 7.42 -2.65
N ALA A 141 12.24 8.69 -3.04
CA ALA A 141 12.56 9.82 -2.17
C ALA A 141 11.60 9.87 -0.95
N GLY A 142 10.30 9.67 -1.17
CA GLY A 142 9.33 9.61 -0.08
C GLY A 142 9.51 8.40 0.84
N VAL A 143 9.84 7.22 0.30
CA VAL A 143 10.19 6.04 1.13
C VAL A 143 11.43 6.33 1.98
N ALA A 144 12.48 6.88 1.37
CA ALA A 144 13.70 7.25 2.09
C ALA A 144 13.42 8.30 3.18
N LEU A 145 12.59 9.29 2.89
CA LEU A 145 12.17 10.32 3.85
C LEU A 145 11.35 9.71 5.00
N GLY A 146 10.42 8.81 4.72
CA GLY A 146 9.65 8.09 5.74
C GLY A 146 10.53 7.23 6.65
N VAL A 147 11.51 6.52 6.08
CA VAL A 147 12.52 5.78 6.85
C VAL A 147 13.38 6.71 7.70
N MET A 148 13.86 7.82 7.14
CA MET A 148 14.65 8.83 7.86
C MET A 148 13.87 9.44 9.02
N MET A 149 12.60 9.80 8.82
CA MET A 149 11.73 10.31 9.89
C MET A 149 11.59 9.26 11.00
N PHE A 150 11.37 8.00 10.64
CA PHE A 150 11.27 6.92 11.63
C PHE A 150 12.60 6.72 12.38
N ILE A 151 13.75 6.70 11.71
CA ILE A 151 15.07 6.61 12.36
C ILE A 151 15.27 7.79 13.32
N GLY A 152 14.89 9.00 12.89
CA GLY A 152 14.97 10.22 13.70
C GLY A 152 14.14 10.20 14.99
N THR A 153 13.13 9.33 15.07
CA THR A 153 12.37 9.15 16.33
C THR A 153 13.17 8.48 17.45
N GLY A 154 14.28 7.81 17.13
CA GLY A 154 15.04 7.02 18.10
C GLY A 154 14.46 5.63 18.40
N ALA A 155 13.32 5.26 17.79
CA ALA A 155 12.72 3.94 17.96
C ALA A 155 13.67 2.80 17.55
N LEU A 156 14.45 3.00 16.47
CA LEU A 156 15.46 2.04 16.05
C LEU A 156 16.55 1.83 17.12
N HIS A 157 16.95 2.89 17.81
CA HIS A 157 17.93 2.80 18.88
C HIS A 157 17.39 2.00 20.07
N ALA A 158 16.13 2.25 20.46
CA ALA A 158 15.44 1.50 21.51
C ALA A 158 15.30 0.00 21.15
N VAL A 159 15.01 -0.33 19.89
CA VAL A 159 15.00 -1.70 19.37
C VAL A 159 16.35 -2.36 19.52
N VAL A 160 17.42 -1.70 19.06
CA VAL A 160 18.77 -2.26 19.13
C VAL A 160 19.19 -2.49 20.59
N GLN A 161 18.89 -1.53 21.48
CA GLN A 161 19.12 -1.71 22.91
C GLN A 161 18.33 -2.88 23.50
N ALA A 162 17.06 -3.05 23.12
CA ALA A 162 16.23 -4.17 23.56
C ALA A 162 16.74 -5.53 23.03
N LEU A 163 17.36 -5.56 21.85
CA LEU A 163 17.96 -6.77 21.29
C LEU A 163 19.22 -7.22 22.06
N PHE A 164 20.03 -6.26 22.52
CA PHE A 164 21.27 -6.53 23.25
C PHE A 164 21.11 -6.54 24.78
N ARG A 165 19.91 -6.27 25.31
CA ARG A 165 19.57 -6.63 26.69
C ARG A 165 19.45 -8.15 26.78
N SER A 166 20.60 -8.79 26.99
CA SER A 166 20.72 -10.15 27.49
C SER A 166 19.91 -10.28 28.77
N ASP A 167 19.06 -11.30 28.84
CA ASP A 167 18.35 -11.78 30.03
C ASP A 167 19.09 -11.48 31.34
N GLY A 168 18.63 -10.45 32.03
CA GLY A 168 19.05 -10.08 33.36
C GLY A 168 17.85 -9.54 34.10
N ALA A 169 16.98 -10.45 34.54
CA ALA A 169 15.85 -10.23 35.44
C ALA A 169 14.80 -9.20 34.95
N GLU A 170 13.70 -9.69 34.38
CA GLU A 170 12.35 -9.49 34.93
C GLU A 170 11.34 -10.13 33.98
N GLY A 171 10.72 -11.21 34.45
CA GLY A 171 9.55 -11.78 33.80
C GLY A 171 8.43 -10.74 33.73
N PHE A 172 7.54 -10.95 32.76
CA PHE A 172 6.23 -10.33 32.62
C PHE A 172 5.71 -9.67 33.92
N SER A 173 5.90 -8.36 34.07
CA SER A 173 5.16 -7.55 35.02
C SER A 173 4.09 -6.79 34.24
N LEU A 174 2.90 -7.38 34.18
CA LEU A 174 1.69 -6.62 33.88
C LEU A 174 1.57 -5.52 34.95
N PRO A 175 1.31 -4.25 34.60
CA PRO A 175 0.85 -3.29 35.59
C PRO A 175 -0.58 -3.69 35.97
N VAL A 176 -0.73 -4.49 37.03
CA VAL A 176 -2.02 -4.64 37.70
C VAL A 176 -2.27 -3.33 38.45
N ALA A 177 -3.07 -2.47 37.84
CA ALA A 177 -3.74 -1.39 38.53
C ALA A 177 -4.96 -1.95 39.29
N TYR A 178 -5.14 -1.39 40.49
CA TYR A 178 -6.15 -1.64 41.53
C TYR A 178 -5.82 -2.69 42.57
#